data_AF-A0A0V0QE29-F1
#
_entry.id   AF-A0A0V0QE29-F1
#
_cell.length_a   1.000
_cell.length_b   1.000
_cell.length_c   1.000
_cell.angle_alpha   90.00
_cell.angle_beta   90.00
_cell.angle_gamma   90.00
#
_symmetry.space_group_name_H-M   'P 1'
#
loop_
_entity.id
_entity.type
_entity.pdbx_description
1 polymer ?
#
loop_
_entity_poly.entity_id
_entity_poly.type
_entity_poly.pdbx_seq_one_letter_code
_entity_poly.pdbx_strand_id
1 'polypeptide(L)'
;MQKIKITDPLKCKKQDHNESPIQYFNFSNEIDELFQCIYCVQEYQNNHNKIVLDQLFSQPVWKIRNFPPLHDQELGKKIRKIIELNQEENLNQFQQEILQKIEKIYFKTEEEVVKSLHQLKKETIQTYQDVFLQMRFQLSYDIEPLKEMIYKYSKNEINLEKLFQQQLEMKEDFVSPIKLYNTQKQEIKTQVIQKQLEQLENDLKNFKQTLESTVFNESLQQLEAFNKQSELKFYKSNYNSQFFPLQEITISNQINNNNINTILHFDDKTIDQKKQVYSQVLDKFKTHHIKMKINFNGNNKQIIRFAILDSQNKDSGYCGQNNILITDISGKCESNNGISFDKQGQDFSSFMQNDKTIFNIVINYSKKLFQIYDDEKICYINHVINQDLIKEDMLLGIRCFQNHKFPAKFTVLEYFTY
;
A
#
# COMPACT_ATOMS: atom_id res chain seq x y z
N MET A 1 -23.05 32.89 -11.79
CA MET A 1 -22.09 33.99 -12.10
C MET A 1 -22.86 35.20 -12.61
N GLN A 2 -22.68 36.38 -11.99
CA GLN A 2 -23.24 37.63 -12.50
C GLN A 2 -22.52 38.02 -13.79
N LYS A 3 -23.26 38.24 -14.88
CA LYS A 3 -22.70 38.76 -16.14
C LYS A 3 -22.42 40.25 -15.95
N ILE A 4 -21.15 40.62 -15.85
CA ILE A 4 -20.74 42.03 -15.87
C ILE A 4 -20.90 42.50 -17.32
N LYS A 5 -21.81 43.45 -17.55
CA LYS A 5 -21.93 44.13 -18.84
C LYS A 5 -21.10 45.40 -18.80
N ILE A 6 -20.17 45.54 -19.74
CA ILE A 6 -19.49 46.81 -19.97
C ILE A 6 -20.52 47.75 -20.63
N THR A 7 -20.86 48.84 -19.96
CA THR A 7 -21.86 49.82 -20.44
C THR A 7 -21.27 50.82 -21.43
N ASP A 8 -19.96 51.08 -21.37
CA ASP A 8 -19.25 51.97 -22.29
C ASP A 8 -18.04 51.27 -22.93
N PRO A 9 -17.93 51.23 -24.26
CA PRO A 9 -16.82 50.55 -24.93
C PRO A 9 -15.50 51.25 -24.59
N LEU A 10 -14.58 50.51 -23.97
CA LEU A 10 -13.22 50.96 -23.73
C LEU A 10 -12.56 51.28 -25.08
N LYS A 11 -11.94 52.46 -25.19
CA LYS A 11 -11.28 52.92 -26.42
C LYS A 11 -9.76 52.84 -26.31
N CYS A 12 -9.09 52.59 -27.43
CA CYS A 12 -7.63 52.56 -27.50
C CYS A 12 -7.02 53.96 -27.33
N LYS A 13 -5.93 54.06 -26.57
CA LYS A 13 -5.22 55.31 -26.28
C LYS A 13 -3.97 55.53 -27.16
N LYS A 14 -3.58 54.57 -27.99
CA LYS A 14 -2.44 54.73 -28.89
C LYS A 14 -2.74 55.75 -29.98
N GLN A 15 -1.75 56.59 -30.28
CA GLN A 15 -1.80 57.49 -31.44
C GLN A 15 -1.96 56.64 -32.71
N ASP A 16 -2.68 57.16 -33.71
CA ASP A 16 -2.98 56.50 -34.98
C ASP A 16 -3.98 55.33 -34.95
N HIS A 17 -4.53 54.96 -33.79
CA HIS A 17 -5.53 53.87 -33.67
C HIS A 17 -6.98 54.39 -33.65
N ASN A 18 -7.20 55.70 -33.88
CA ASN A 18 -8.50 56.36 -34.04
C ASN A 18 -9.54 56.00 -32.96
N GLU A 19 -9.11 55.92 -31.71
CA GLU A 19 -9.94 55.53 -30.56
C GLU A 19 -10.70 54.19 -30.74
N SER A 20 -10.13 53.26 -31.51
CA SER A 20 -10.77 51.98 -31.82
C SER A 20 -11.15 51.20 -30.55
N PRO A 21 -12.26 50.43 -30.59
CA PRO A 21 -12.72 49.68 -29.43
C PRO A 21 -11.67 48.63 -29.02
N ILE A 22 -11.41 48.56 -27.73
CA ILE A 22 -10.60 47.50 -27.13
C ILE A 22 -11.37 46.18 -27.23
N GLN A 23 -10.70 45.15 -27.72
CA GLN A 23 -11.28 43.81 -27.90
C GLN A 23 -10.55 42.73 -27.10
N TYR A 24 -9.28 42.98 -26.75
CA TYR A 24 -8.43 41.99 -26.11
C TYR A 24 -7.82 42.50 -24.81
N PHE A 25 -7.71 41.61 -23.84
CA PHE A 25 -6.84 41.73 -22.69
C PHE A 25 -5.57 40.92 -22.95
N ASN A 26 -4.40 41.53 -22.77
CA ASN A 26 -3.11 40.88 -22.99
C ASN A 26 -2.36 40.73 -21.66
N PHE A 27 -1.97 39.50 -21.32
CA PHE A 27 -1.07 39.25 -20.19
C PHE A 27 0.36 39.67 -20.57
N SER A 28 0.62 40.98 -20.53
CA SER A 28 1.92 41.60 -20.77
C SER A 28 2.53 42.13 -19.47
N ASN A 29 3.85 42.28 -19.47
CA ASN A 29 4.58 43.00 -18.43
C ASN A 29 4.53 44.52 -18.65
N GLU A 30 4.15 44.97 -19.85
CA GLU A 30 4.06 46.38 -20.22
C GLU A 30 2.63 46.90 -20.06
N ILE A 31 2.45 47.96 -19.27
CA ILE A 31 1.12 48.51 -18.95
C ILE A 31 0.37 49.00 -20.20
N ASP A 32 1.10 49.54 -21.18
CA ASP A 32 0.54 50.08 -22.42
C ASP A 32 0.07 49.00 -23.39
N GLU A 33 0.41 47.74 -23.12
CA GLU A 33 0.00 46.59 -23.94
C GLU A 33 -1.19 45.83 -23.35
N LEU A 34 -1.64 46.18 -22.14
CA LEU A 34 -2.65 45.44 -21.38
C LEU A 34 -4.00 45.33 -22.12
N PHE A 35 -4.43 46.42 -22.75
CA PHE A 35 -5.68 46.51 -23.49
C PHE A 35 -5.40 46.79 -24.96
N GLN A 36 -5.86 45.91 -25.83
CA GLN A 36 -5.53 45.96 -27.26
C GLN A 36 -6.80 46.04 -28.13
N CYS A 37 -6.79 46.97 -29.08
CA CYS A 37 -7.72 46.99 -30.21
C CYS A 37 -7.17 46.15 -31.38
N ILE A 38 -7.92 46.07 -32.48
CA ILE A 38 -7.51 45.30 -33.67
C ILE A 38 -6.15 45.76 -34.25
N TYR A 39 -5.86 47.06 -34.21
CA TYR A 39 -4.61 47.64 -34.72
C TYR A 39 -3.42 47.25 -33.83
N CYS A 40 -3.55 47.33 -32.50
CA CYS A 40 -2.54 46.81 -31.56
C CYS A 40 -2.22 45.33 -31.81
N VAL A 41 -3.21 44.51 -32.17
CA VAL A 41 -3.00 43.08 -32.41
C VAL A 41 -2.22 42.83 -33.71
N GLN A 42 -2.41 43.66 -34.74
CA GLN A 42 -1.69 43.56 -36.00
C GLN A 42 -0.21 43.93 -35.85
N GLU A 43 0.08 44.93 -35.01
CA GLU A 43 1.45 45.36 -34.71
C GLU A 43 2.26 44.29 -33.95
N TYR A 44 1.60 43.50 -33.09
CA TYR A 44 2.25 42.50 -32.23
C TYR A 44 1.70 41.09 -32.48
N GLN A 45 2.44 40.25 -33.19
CA GLN A 45 1.97 38.92 -33.62
C GLN A 45 1.82 37.86 -32.51
N ASN A 46 2.17 38.16 -31.25
CA ASN A 46 2.07 37.17 -30.17
C ASN A 46 0.63 36.98 -29.70
N ASN A 47 -0.04 35.94 -30.18
CA ASN A 47 -1.45 35.69 -29.87
C ASN A 47 -1.68 34.83 -28.61
N HIS A 48 -0.63 34.27 -28.00
CA HIS A 48 -0.77 33.29 -26.91
C HIS A 48 -1.16 33.92 -25.56
N ASN A 49 -0.89 35.22 -25.37
CA ASN A 49 -1.17 35.93 -24.12
C ASN A 49 -2.46 36.76 -24.18
N LYS A 50 -3.17 36.72 -25.31
CA LYS A 50 -4.33 37.58 -25.59
C LYS A 50 -5.63 36.83 -25.36
N ILE A 51 -6.53 37.43 -24.59
CA ILE A 51 -7.87 36.94 -24.30
C ILE A 51 -8.88 37.93 -24.85
N VAL A 52 -9.90 37.42 -25.55
CA VAL A 52 -11.03 38.24 -26.00
C VAL A 52 -11.82 38.70 -24.78
N LEU A 53 -12.02 40.02 -24.62
CA LEU A 53 -12.72 40.58 -23.46
C LEU A 53 -14.13 39.99 -23.29
N ASP A 54 -14.86 39.79 -24.38
CA ASP A 54 -16.18 39.16 -24.33
C ASP A 54 -16.13 37.77 -23.69
N GLN A 55 -15.09 36.97 -23.95
CA GLN A 55 -14.94 35.67 -23.30
C GLN A 55 -14.66 35.84 -21.80
N LEU A 56 -13.80 36.79 -21.44
CA LEU A 56 -13.44 37.07 -20.05
C LEU A 56 -14.65 37.45 -19.19
N PHE A 57 -15.59 38.22 -19.73
CA PHE A 57 -16.79 38.65 -18.99
C PHE A 57 -17.96 37.67 -19.06
N SER A 58 -18.08 36.89 -20.14
CA SER A 58 -19.28 36.08 -20.39
C SER A 58 -19.10 34.58 -20.18
N GLN A 59 -17.87 34.09 -20.15
CA GLN A 59 -17.58 32.65 -20.08
C GLN A 59 -16.92 32.27 -18.76
N PRO A 60 -17.17 31.04 -18.26
CA PRO A 60 -16.40 30.51 -17.15
C PRO A 60 -14.94 30.29 -17.56
N VAL A 61 -14.04 30.33 -16.58
CA VAL A 61 -12.58 30.35 -16.77
C VAL A 61 -12.06 29.23 -17.69
N TRP A 62 -12.63 28.02 -17.59
CA TRP A 62 -12.23 26.86 -18.38
C TRP A 62 -12.70 26.89 -19.85
N LYS A 63 -13.58 27.82 -20.24
CA LYS A 63 -14.01 28.02 -21.63
C LYS A 63 -13.27 29.18 -22.32
N ILE A 64 -12.57 30.02 -21.56
CA ILE A 64 -11.81 31.16 -22.07
C ILE A 64 -10.59 30.64 -22.86
N ARG A 65 -10.45 31.08 -24.12
CA ARG A 65 -9.29 30.73 -24.94
C ARG A 65 -8.06 31.49 -24.44
N ASN A 66 -6.88 30.88 -24.58
CA ASN A 66 -5.60 31.43 -24.11
C ASN A 66 -5.55 31.71 -22.60
N PHE A 67 -6.43 31.07 -21.81
CA PHE A 67 -6.32 31.02 -20.37
C PHE A 67 -5.99 29.59 -19.90
N PRO A 68 -5.04 29.39 -18.96
CA PRO A 68 -4.02 30.37 -18.56
C PRO A 68 -3.13 30.78 -19.75
N PRO A 69 -2.49 31.96 -19.71
CA PRO A 69 -1.65 32.50 -20.79
C PRO A 69 -0.32 31.75 -20.89
N LEU A 70 -0.39 30.53 -21.42
CA LEU A 70 0.77 29.63 -21.59
C LEU A 70 1.16 29.56 -23.06
N HIS A 71 2.47 29.50 -23.31
CA HIS A 71 2.99 29.24 -24.64
C HIS A 71 2.60 27.83 -25.15
N ASP A 72 2.58 26.84 -24.26
CA ASP A 72 2.09 25.49 -24.57
C ASP A 72 0.56 25.44 -24.52
N GLN A 73 -0.06 25.43 -25.71
CA GLN A 73 -1.52 25.37 -25.84
C GLN A 73 -2.12 24.03 -25.40
N GLU A 74 -1.39 22.92 -25.50
CA GLU A 74 -1.86 21.60 -25.06
C GLU A 74 -1.87 21.53 -23.53
N LEU A 75 -0.83 22.06 -22.88
CA LEU A 75 -0.82 22.22 -21.42
C LEU A 75 -1.96 23.13 -20.96
N GLY A 76 -2.21 24.24 -21.67
CA GLY A 76 -3.35 25.12 -21.40
C GLY A 76 -4.70 24.41 -21.50
N LYS A 77 -4.91 23.56 -22.52
CA LYS A 77 -6.12 22.73 -22.63
C LYS A 77 -6.28 21.77 -21.45
N LYS A 78 -5.19 21.12 -21.03
CA LYS A 78 -5.19 20.21 -19.87
C LYS A 78 -5.59 20.93 -18.59
N ILE A 79 -5.02 22.11 -18.33
CA ILE A 79 -5.34 22.91 -17.14
C ILE A 79 -6.80 23.35 -17.14
N ARG A 80 -7.33 23.83 -18.28
CA ARG A 80 -8.75 24.19 -18.37
C ARG A 80 -9.68 23.01 -18.06
N LYS A 81 -9.35 21.81 -18.56
CA LYS A 81 -10.10 20.60 -18.22
C LYS A 81 -10.06 20.28 -16.72
N ILE A 82 -8.92 20.47 -16.07
CA ILE A 82 -8.79 20.30 -14.61
C ILE A 82 -9.66 21.31 -13.86
N ILE A 83 -9.64 22.59 -14.26
CA ILE A 83 -10.47 23.64 -13.65
C ILE A 83 -11.97 23.32 -13.82
N GLU A 84 -12.37 22.82 -14.99
CA GLU A 84 -13.75 22.39 -15.25
C GLU A 84 -14.14 21.21 -14.36
N LEU A 85 -13.29 20.19 -14.24
CA LEU A 85 -13.57 19.02 -13.41
C LEU A 85 -13.61 19.36 -11.91
N ASN A 86 -12.84 20.36 -11.47
CA ASN A 86 -12.81 20.83 -10.09
C ASN A 86 -13.90 21.85 -9.75
N GLN A 87 -14.89 22.05 -10.62
CA GLN A 87 -16.08 22.82 -10.25
C GLN A 87 -16.86 22.09 -9.17
N GLU A 88 -17.43 22.82 -8.21
CA GLU A 88 -18.13 22.27 -7.06
C GLU A 88 -19.23 21.27 -7.46
N GLU A 89 -20.00 21.59 -8.50
CA GLU A 89 -21.04 20.69 -9.04
C GLU A 89 -20.45 19.37 -9.58
N ASN A 90 -19.36 19.44 -10.34
CA ASN A 90 -18.70 18.26 -10.91
C ASN A 90 -18.01 17.41 -9.84
N LEU A 91 -17.40 18.05 -8.83
CA LEU A 91 -16.81 17.35 -7.69
C LEU A 91 -17.88 16.66 -6.85
N ASN A 92 -19.01 17.33 -6.57
CA ASN A 92 -20.12 16.74 -5.85
C ASN A 92 -20.72 15.55 -6.61
N GLN A 93 -20.89 15.68 -7.93
CA GLN A 93 -21.34 14.57 -8.76
C GLN A 93 -20.34 13.40 -8.73
N PHE A 94 -19.06 13.67 -8.91
CA PHE A 94 -18.01 12.64 -8.84
C PHE A 94 -17.99 11.94 -7.47
N GLN A 95 -18.11 12.70 -6.38
CA GLN A 95 -18.19 12.16 -5.02
C GLN A 95 -19.40 11.22 -4.88
N GLN A 96 -20.57 11.64 -5.33
CA GLN A 96 -21.78 10.81 -5.30
C GLN A 96 -21.62 9.53 -6.13
N GLU A 97 -21.03 9.64 -7.33
CA GLU A 97 -20.78 8.48 -8.19
C GLU A 97 -19.83 7.48 -7.52
N ILE A 98 -18.78 7.94 -6.83
CA ILE A 98 -17.86 7.07 -6.10
C ILE A 98 -18.57 6.42 -4.91
N LEU A 99 -19.32 7.16 -4.10
CA LEU A 99 -20.06 6.62 -2.96
C LEU A 99 -21.07 5.55 -3.39
N GLN A 100 -21.83 5.81 -4.46
CA GLN A 100 -22.78 4.85 -5.03
C GLN A 100 -22.08 3.58 -5.56
N LYS A 101 -20.90 3.73 -6.18
CA LYS A 101 -20.10 2.56 -6.63
C LYS A 101 -19.64 1.73 -5.45
N ILE A 102 -19.17 2.38 -4.37
CA ILE A 102 -18.77 1.71 -3.13
C ILE A 102 -19.97 0.91 -2.59
N GLU A 103 -21.11 1.56 -2.36
CA GLU A 103 -22.33 0.91 -1.87
C GLU A 103 -22.74 -0.28 -2.75
N LYS A 104 -22.74 -0.09 -4.08
CA LYS A 104 -23.09 -1.15 -5.03
C LYS A 104 -22.15 -2.35 -4.96
N ILE A 105 -20.84 -2.13 -4.78
CA ILE A 105 -19.86 -3.20 -4.64
C ILE A 105 -20.16 -4.01 -3.37
N TYR A 106 -20.30 -3.35 -2.22
CA TYR A 106 -20.58 -4.04 -0.97
C TYR A 106 -21.90 -4.80 -1.01
N PHE A 107 -22.97 -4.17 -1.50
CA PHE A 107 -24.28 -4.81 -1.60
C PHE A 107 -24.21 -6.07 -2.47
N LYS A 108 -23.57 -5.98 -3.64
CA LYS A 108 -23.41 -7.13 -4.54
C LYS A 108 -22.57 -8.24 -3.91
N THR A 109 -21.46 -7.89 -3.28
CA THR A 109 -20.58 -8.87 -2.62
C THR A 109 -21.27 -9.53 -1.42
N GLU A 110 -22.05 -8.78 -0.65
CA GLU A 110 -22.86 -9.32 0.45
C GLU A 110 -23.85 -10.38 -0.07
N GLU A 111 -24.64 -10.05 -1.10
CA GLU A 111 -25.56 -11.02 -1.71
C GLU A 111 -24.85 -12.29 -2.19
N GLU A 112 -23.71 -12.15 -2.87
CA GLU A 112 -22.93 -13.29 -3.39
C GLU A 112 -22.37 -14.17 -2.25
N VAL A 113 -21.86 -13.55 -1.18
CA VAL A 113 -21.32 -14.26 -0.01
C VAL A 113 -22.44 -14.98 0.74
N VAL A 114 -23.56 -14.31 1.03
CA VAL A 114 -24.71 -14.91 1.72
C VAL A 114 -25.26 -16.09 0.92
N LYS A 115 -25.41 -15.93 -0.40
CA LYS A 115 -25.86 -17.01 -1.28
C LYS A 115 -24.91 -18.21 -1.25
N SER A 116 -23.60 -17.97 -1.30
CA SER A 116 -22.59 -19.02 -1.26
C SER A 116 -22.58 -19.75 0.08
N LEU A 117 -22.73 -19.03 1.21
CA LEU A 117 -22.84 -19.61 2.54
C LEU A 117 -24.09 -20.49 2.69
N HIS A 118 -25.23 -20.05 2.16
CA HIS A 118 -26.44 -20.86 2.15
C HIS A 118 -26.28 -22.15 1.34
N GLN A 119 -25.63 -22.08 0.17
CA GLN A 119 -25.35 -23.25 -0.65
C GLN A 119 -24.42 -24.23 0.08
N LEU A 120 -23.32 -23.72 0.64
CA LEU A 120 -22.37 -24.53 1.41
C LEU A 120 -23.04 -25.24 2.59
N LYS A 121 -23.88 -24.52 3.34
CA LYS A 121 -24.68 -25.10 4.44
C LYS A 121 -25.56 -26.24 3.95
N LYS A 122 -26.26 -26.05 2.83
CA LYS A 122 -27.15 -27.07 2.26
C LYS A 122 -26.38 -28.32 1.84
N GLU A 123 -25.27 -28.16 1.12
CA GLU A 123 -24.42 -29.26 0.68
C GLU A 123 -23.78 -30.02 1.85
N THR A 124 -23.35 -29.29 2.89
CA THR A 124 -22.79 -29.88 4.11
C THR A 124 -23.84 -30.74 4.81
N ILE A 125 -25.05 -30.22 5.01
CA ILE A 125 -26.15 -30.97 5.63
C ILE A 125 -26.49 -32.21 4.82
N GLN A 126 -26.63 -32.08 3.50
CA GLN A 126 -26.94 -33.21 2.62
C GLN A 126 -25.86 -34.30 2.72
N THR A 127 -24.59 -33.91 2.69
CA THR A 127 -23.46 -34.83 2.82
C THR A 127 -23.54 -35.64 4.12
N TYR A 128 -23.79 -34.97 5.25
CA TYR A 128 -23.93 -35.66 6.53
C TYR A 128 -25.18 -36.54 6.59
N GLN A 129 -26.30 -36.14 5.99
CA GLN A 129 -27.49 -36.97 5.88
C GLN A 129 -27.20 -38.27 5.11
N ASP A 130 -26.47 -38.18 3.99
CA ASP A 130 -26.07 -39.36 3.21
C ASP A 130 -25.14 -40.28 4.01
N VAL A 131 -24.21 -39.71 4.76
CA VAL A 131 -23.36 -40.47 5.70
C VAL A 131 -24.19 -41.17 6.77
N PHE A 132 -25.18 -40.48 7.37
CA PHE A 132 -26.05 -41.08 8.38
C PHE A 132 -26.93 -42.19 7.82
N LEU A 133 -27.42 -42.07 6.59
CA LEU A 133 -28.13 -43.15 5.91
C LEU A 133 -27.23 -44.39 5.74
N GLN A 134 -25.95 -44.19 5.40
CA GLN A 134 -24.96 -45.27 5.33
C GLN A 134 -24.52 -45.79 6.71
N MET A 135 -24.81 -45.09 7.80
CA MET A 135 -24.54 -45.56 9.17
C MET A 135 -25.65 -46.42 9.74
N ARG A 136 -26.85 -46.45 9.13
CA ARG A 136 -27.99 -47.26 9.59
C ARG A 136 -27.81 -48.79 9.46
N PHE A 137 -26.60 -49.30 9.28
CA PHE A 137 -26.37 -50.74 9.30
C PHE A 137 -26.40 -51.27 10.74
N GLN A 138 -27.21 -52.31 10.93
CA GLN A 138 -27.59 -52.95 12.18
C GLN A 138 -26.41 -53.30 13.09
N LEU A 139 -26.26 -52.55 14.18
CA LEU A 139 -25.60 -53.04 15.39
C LEU A 139 -26.68 -53.60 16.32
N SER A 140 -27.09 -54.85 16.11
CA SER A 140 -27.95 -55.54 17.07
C SER A 140 -27.10 -56.29 18.07
N TYR A 141 -26.59 -55.56 19.08
CA TYR A 141 -26.49 -56.15 20.42
C TYR A 141 -27.90 -56.12 21.04
N ASP A 142 -28.84 -56.75 20.34
CA ASP A 142 -30.23 -56.80 20.77
C ASP A 142 -30.37 -57.90 21.82
N ILE A 143 -30.71 -57.48 23.03
CA ILE A 143 -30.90 -58.38 24.17
C ILE A 143 -32.37 -58.70 24.40
N GLU A 144 -33.31 -58.12 23.64
CA GLU A 144 -34.74 -58.41 23.78
C GLU A 144 -35.06 -59.90 23.58
N PRO A 145 -34.48 -60.62 22.60
CA PRO A 145 -34.69 -62.06 22.49
C PRO A 145 -34.29 -62.84 23.75
N LEU A 146 -33.21 -62.43 24.42
CA LEU A 146 -32.77 -63.05 25.67
C LEU A 146 -33.75 -62.75 26.82
N LYS A 147 -34.20 -61.50 26.93
CA LYS A 147 -35.20 -61.09 27.95
C LYS A 147 -36.50 -61.87 27.79
N GLU A 148 -36.99 -62.04 26.57
CA GLU A 148 -38.18 -62.84 26.28
C GLU A 148 -38.00 -64.30 26.71
N MET A 149 -36.84 -64.90 26.43
CA MET A 149 -36.56 -66.29 26.81
C MET A 149 -36.47 -66.46 28.32
N ILE A 150 -35.83 -65.52 29.03
CA ILE A 150 -35.79 -65.51 30.50
C ILE A 150 -37.21 -65.41 31.07
N TYR A 151 -38.07 -64.56 30.48
CA TYR A 151 -39.46 -64.43 30.88
C TYR A 151 -40.25 -65.73 30.66
N LYS A 152 -40.17 -66.34 29.47
CA LYS A 152 -40.81 -67.63 29.16
C LYS A 152 -40.35 -68.74 30.10
N TYR A 153 -39.06 -68.77 30.44
CA TYR A 153 -38.50 -69.70 31.42
C TYR A 153 -39.10 -69.48 32.81
N SER A 154 -39.23 -68.22 33.26
CA SER A 154 -39.86 -67.88 34.56
C SER A 154 -41.33 -68.32 34.66
N LYS A 155 -42.00 -68.51 33.53
CA LYS A 155 -43.39 -68.99 33.42
C LYS A 155 -43.48 -70.51 33.22
N ASN A 156 -42.36 -71.23 33.25
CA ASN A 156 -42.26 -72.66 32.92
C ASN A 156 -42.73 -73.00 31.48
N GLU A 157 -42.72 -72.03 30.56
CA GLU A 157 -43.12 -72.25 29.15
C GLU A 157 -42.00 -72.88 28.31
N ILE A 158 -40.75 -72.72 28.75
CA ILE A 158 -39.56 -73.37 28.18
C ILE A 158 -38.72 -74.00 29.30
N ASN A 159 -37.86 -74.95 28.96
CA ASN A 159 -36.90 -75.55 29.89
C ASN A 159 -35.53 -74.84 29.83
N LEU A 160 -34.64 -75.22 30.75
CA LEU A 160 -33.31 -74.63 30.86
C LEU A 160 -32.46 -74.91 29.62
N GLU A 161 -32.54 -76.11 29.01
CA GLU A 161 -31.80 -76.39 27.78
C GLU A 161 -32.13 -75.41 26.65
N LYS A 162 -33.42 -75.07 26.45
CA LYS A 162 -33.82 -74.10 25.41
C LYS A 162 -33.28 -72.70 25.68
N LEU A 163 -33.30 -72.26 26.95
CA LEU A 163 -32.73 -70.96 27.34
C LEU A 163 -31.21 -70.94 27.11
N PHE A 164 -30.52 -72.01 27.50
CA PHE A 164 -29.08 -72.14 27.34
C PHE A 164 -28.66 -72.16 25.86
N GLN A 165 -29.39 -72.88 25.01
CA GLN A 165 -29.12 -72.93 23.57
C GLN A 165 -29.24 -71.55 22.92
N GLN A 166 -30.30 -70.80 23.23
CA GLN A 166 -30.46 -69.44 22.70
C GLN A 166 -29.36 -68.49 23.19
N GLN A 167 -28.96 -68.61 24.46
CA GLN A 167 -27.87 -67.82 25.02
C GLN A 167 -26.54 -68.12 24.31
N LEU A 168 -26.28 -69.38 23.95
CA LEU A 168 -25.10 -69.80 23.19
C LEU A 168 -25.09 -69.18 21.79
N GLU A 169 -26.20 -69.26 21.06
CA GLU A 169 -26.35 -68.65 19.73
C GLU A 169 -26.10 -67.14 19.77
N MET A 170 -26.69 -66.45 20.75
CA MET A 170 -26.46 -65.01 20.94
C MET A 170 -25.02 -64.68 21.31
N LYS A 171 -24.37 -65.51 22.14
CA LYS A 171 -22.97 -65.33 22.52
C LYS A 171 -22.06 -65.43 21.30
N GLU A 172 -22.23 -66.47 20.47
CA GLU A 172 -21.42 -66.67 19.25
C GLU A 172 -21.60 -65.53 18.25
N ASP A 173 -22.84 -65.07 18.07
CA ASP A 173 -23.16 -63.92 17.24
C ASP A 173 -22.53 -62.61 17.78
N PHE A 174 -22.61 -62.35 19.09
CA PHE A 174 -22.06 -61.15 19.73
C PHE A 174 -20.53 -61.05 19.67
N VAL A 175 -19.84 -62.19 19.71
CA VAL A 175 -18.36 -62.25 19.59
C VAL A 175 -17.89 -62.47 18.16
N SER A 176 -18.80 -62.55 17.19
CA SER A 176 -18.47 -62.70 15.78
C SER A 176 -17.51 -61.59 15.33
N PRO A 177 -16.40 -61.93 14.64
CA PRO A 177 -15.44 -60.95 14.13
C PRO A 177 -16.09 -59.86 13.27
N ILE A 178 -17.17 -60.19 12.55
CA ILE A 178 -17.89 -59.24 11.70
C ILE A 178 -18.62 -58.18 12.54
N LYS A 179 -19.29 -58.56 13.64
CA LYS A 179 -19.95 -57.60 14.54
C LYS A 179 -18.95 -56.70 15.27
N LEU A 180 -17.86 -57.29 15.76
CA LEU A 180 -16.78 -56.53 16.40
C LEU A 180 -16.16 -55.52 15.42
N TYR A 181 -15.83 -55.96 14.19
CA TYR A 181 -15.30 -55.09 13.14
C TYR A 181 -16.26 -53.94 12.78
N ASN A 182 -17.55 -54.24 12.62
CA ASN A 182 -18.56 -53.23 12.30
C ASN A 182 -18.72 -52.20 13.44
N THR A 183 -18.67 -52.64 14.69
CA THR A 183 -18.74 -51.77 15.88
C THR A 183 -17.55 -50.80 15.92
N GLN A 184 -16.33 -51.33 15.77
CA GLN A 184 -15.11 -50.51 15.73
C GLN A 184 -15.12 -49.54 14.56
N LYS A 185 -15.56 -49.99 13.38
CA LYS A 185 -15.69 -49.13 12.20
C LYS A 185 -16.66 -47.97 12.42
N GLN A 186 -17.74 -48.20 13.18
CA GLN A 186 -18.70 -47.16 13.51
C GLN A 186 -18.15 -46.14 14.51
N GLU A 187 -17.39 -46.59 15.50
CA GLU A 187 -16.67 -45.72 16.43
C GLU A 187 -15.71 -44.79 15.65
N ILE A 188 -14.88 -45.36 14.77
CA ILE A 188 -13.95 -44.59 13.92
C ILE A 188 -14.71 -43.56 13.07
N LYS A 189 -15.79 -43.95 12.41
CA LYS A 189 -16.59 -43.00 11.61
C LYS A 189 -17.17 -41.87 12.47
N THR A 190 -17.61 -42.16 13.69
CA THR A 190 -18.14 -41.16 14.62
C THR A 190 -17.07 -40.15 15.04
N GLN A 191 -15.86 -40.62 15.36
CA GLN A 191 -14.72 -39.77 15.67
C GLN A 191 -14.31 -38.88 14.48
N VAL A 192 -14.32 -39.44 13.26
CA VAL A 192 -14.04 -38.68 12.04
C VAL A 192 -15.06 -37.57 11.81
N ILE A 193 -16.36 -37.86 11.99
CA ILE A 193 -17.43 -36.86 11.88
C ILE A 193 -17.25 -35.73 12.90
N GLN A 194 -16.96 -36.06 14.16
CA GLN A 194 -16.72 -35.05 15.21
C GLN A 194 -15.54 -34.15 14.85
N LYS A 195 -14.41 -34.73 14.42
CA LYS A 195 -13.24 -33.96 14.00
C LYS A 195 -13.52 -33.06 12.78
N GLN A 196 -14.31 -33.54 11.82
CA GLN A 196 -14.70 -32.74 10.65
C GLN A 196 -15.61 -31.57 11.03
N LEU A 197 -16.50 -31.72 12.02
CA LEU A 197 -17.31 -30.62 12.53
C LEU A 197 -16.48 -29.56 13.25
N GLU A 198 -15.54 -29.98 14.10
CA GLU A 198 -14.60 -29.05 14.75
C GLU A 198 -13.74 -28.29 13.73
N GLN A 199 -13.29 -28.97 12.68
CA GLN A 199 -12.56 -28.33 11.60
C GLN A 199 -13.41 -27.30 10.87
N LEU A 200 -14.66 -27.63 10.51
CA LEU A 200 -15.59 -26.71 9.85
C LEU A 200 -15.83 -25.45 10.70
N GLU A 201 -15.99 -25.60 12.01
CA GLU A 201 -16.17 -24.46 12.93
C GLU A 201 -14.94 -23.54 12.93
N ASN A 202 -13.73 -24.12 13.00
CA ASN A 202 -12.49 -23.37 12.93
C ASN A 202 -12.31 -22.65 11.58
N ASP A 203 -12.65 -23.30 10.47
CA ASP A 203 -12.55 -22.71 9.14
C ASP A 203 -13.49 -21.50 8.99
N LEU A 204 -14.73 -21.59 9.50
CA LEU A 204 -15.67 -20.48 9.51
C LEU A 204 -15.20 -19.32 10.40
N LYS A 205 -14.58 -19.62 11.54
CA LYS A 205 -13.99 -18.62 12.43
C LYS A 205 -12.81 -17.90 11.76
N ASN A 206 -11.93 -18.63 11.09
CA ASN A 206 -10.80 -18.07 10.35
C ASN A 206 -11.27 -17.20 9.18
N PHE A 207 -12.30 -17.63 8.44
CA PHE A 207 -12.91 -16.85 7.37
C PHE A 207 -13.43 -15.50 7.90
N LYS A 208 -14.15 -15.50 9.03
CA LYS A 208 -14.59 -14.27 9.70
C LYS A 208 -13.41 -13.36 10.08
N GLN A 209 -12.38 -13.90 10.71
CA GLN A 209 -11.20 -13.12 11.10
C GLN A 209 -10.45 -12.55 9.87
N THR A 210 -10.43 -13.28 8.77
CA THR A 210 -9.83 -12.83 7.51
C THR A 210 -10.60 -11.64 6.94
N LEU A 211 -11.95 -11.71 6.95
CA LEU A 211 -12.78 -10.57 6.54
C LEU A 211 -12.54 -9.34 7.44
N GLU A 212 -12.37 -9.53 8.74
CA GLU A 212 -12.09 -8.44 9.69
C GLU A 212 -10.68 -7.83 9.52
N SER A 213 -9.68 -8.63 9.13
CA SER A 213 -8.27 -8.22 9.09
C SER A 213 -7.76 -7.77 7.72
N THR A 214 -8.33 -8.29 6.62
CA THR A 214 -7.71 -8.19 5.29
C THR A 214 -8.25 -7.04 4.45
N VAL A 215 -9.44 -6.52 4.74
CA VAL A 215 -10.19 -5.81 3.68
C VAL A 215 -10.00 -4.27 3.66
N PHE A 216 -9.48 -3.61 4.71
CA PHE A 216 -9.54 -2.13 4.74
C PHE A 216 -8.29 -1.35 5.14
N ASN A 217 -7.17 -1.96 5.53
CA ASN A 217 -6.05 -1.14 5.99
C ASN A 217 -5.19 -0.57 4.87
N GLU A 218 -4.70 -1.35 3.90
CA GLU A 218 -3.66 -0.84 2.98
C GLU A 218 -4.17 0.24 2.01
N SER A 219 -5.35 0.07 1.40
CA SER A 219 -5.86 1.02 0.41
C SER A 219 -6.41 2.32 1.03
N LEU A 220 -7.06 2.25 2.20
CA LEU A 220 -7.48 3.45 2.95
C LEU A 220 -6.28 4.15 3.58
N GLN A 221 -5.29 3.41 4.10
CA GLN A 221 -4.05 4.00 4.60
C GLN A 221 -3.28 4.73 3.50
N GLN A 222 -3.26 4.21 2.27
CA GLN A 222 -2.68 4.93 1.13
C GLN A 222 -3.43 6.22 0.78
N LEU A 223 -4.77 6.21 0.84
CA LEU A 223 -5.61 7.40 0.63
C LEU A 223 -5.44 8.45 1.75
N GLU A 224 -5.37 8.02 3.01
CA GLU A 224 -5.10 8.90 4.15
C GLU A 224 -3.68 9.46 4.13
N ALA A 225 -2.70 8.63 3.71
CA ALA A 225 -1.31 9.04 3.51
C ALA A 225 -1.16 10.09 2.41
N PHE A 226 -1.91 9.96 1.30
CA PHE A 226 -1.90 10.93 0.21
C PHE A 226 -2.28 12.35 0.69
N ASN A 227 -3.18 12.45 1.68
CA ASN A 227 -3.60 13.73 2.26
C ASN A 227 -2.65 14.25 3.37
N LYS A 228 -1.66 13.46 3.82
CA LYS A 228 -0.70 13.82 4.87
C LYS A 228 0.74 13.66 4.40
N GLN A 229 1.06 14.23 3.24
CA GLN A 229 2.46 14.41 2.87
C GLN A 229 3.12 15.33 3.90
N SER A 230 4.11 14.80 4.62
CA SER A 230 4.84 15.55 5.64
C SER A 230 6.29 15.73 5.22
N GLU A 231 6.91 16.83 5.65
CA GLU A 231 8.33 17.06 5.41
C GLU A 231 9.16 16.14 6.32
N LEU A 232 10.00 15.28 5.75
CA LEU A 232 10.98 14.52 6.53
C LEU A 232 12.27 15.33 6.67
N LYS A 233 12.55 15.79 7.89
CA LYS A 233 13.76 16.56 8.19
C LYS A 233 14.96 15.64 8.40
N PHE A 234 16.13 16.11 7.97
CA PHE A 234 17.42 15.44 8.16
C PHE A 234 18.43 16.37 8.83
N TYR A 235 19.39 15.75 9.51
CA TYR A 235 20.46 16.39 10.26
C TYR A 235 21.80 15.72 9.92
N LYS A 236 22.89 16.49 10.03
CA LYS A 236 24.24 15.98 9.82
C LYS A 236 24.68 15.15 11.02
N SER A 237 25.32 14.02 10.75
CA SER A 237 26.02 13.25 11.77
C SER A 237 27.41 13.83 12.00
N ASN A 238 27.87 13.84 13.25
CA ASN A 238 29.26 14.17 13.62
C ASN A 238 30.21 12.99 13.38
N TYR A 239 29.72 11.85 12.87
CA TYR A 239 30.56 10.71 12.57
C TYR A 239 31.68 11.09 11.59
N ASN A 240 32.92 10.75 11.95
CA ASN A 240 34.12 11.02 11.15
C ASN A 240 34.36 12.51 10.82
N SER A 241 33.79 13.45 11.58
CA SER A 241 33.97 14.89 11.32
C SER A 241 35.42 15.38 11.48
N GLN A 242 36.31 14.58 12.08
CA GLN A 242 37.75 14.85 12.11
C GLN A 242 38.45 14.59 10.75
N PHE A 243 37.84 13.81 9.85
CA PHE A 243 38.42 13.44 8.57
C PHE A 243 37.86 14.22 7.38
N PHE A 244 36.73 14.91 7.54
CA PHE A 244 36.16 15.79 6.53
C PHE A 244 35.36 16.94 7.18
N PRO A 245 35.26 18.12 6.53
CA PRO A 245 34.45 19.22 7.02
C PRO A 245 32.94 18.92 6.86
N LEU A 246 32.14 19.13 7.91
CA LEU A 246 30.68 18.93 7.86
C LEU A 246 29.96 19.82 6.81
N GLN A 247 30.62 20.86 6.30
CA GLN A 247 30.14 21.69 5.20
C GLN A 247 30.10 20.93 3.87
N GLU A 248 30.83 19.82 3.73
CA GLU A 248 30.73 18.92 2.57
C GLU A 248 29.40 18.16 2.51
N ILE A 249 28.60 18.18 3.57
CA ILE A 249 27.22 17.71 3.56
C ILE A 249 26.32 18.93 3.55
N THR A 250 25.45 19.07 2.56
CA THR A 250 24.41 20.10 2.54
C THR A 250 23.03 19.47 2.55
N ILE A 251 22.13 20.06 3.33
CA ILE A 251 20.74 19.66 3.46
C ILE A 251 19.92 20.88 3.10
N SER A 252 19.09 20.80 2.08
CA SER A 252 18.25 21.90 1.61
C SER A 252 16.88 21.42 1.21
N ASN A 253 15.89 22.30 1.33
CA ASN A 253 14.53 22.03 0.89
C ASN A 253 14.28 22.76 -0.42
N GLN A 254 13.76 22.06 -1.42
CA GLN A 254 13.33 22.64 -2.68
C GLN A 254 11.83 22.43 -2.87
N ILE A 255 11.11 23.48 -3.23
CA ILE A 255 9.69 23.40 -3.58
C ILE A 255 9.61 23.03 -5.06
N ASN A 256 9.01 21.89 -5.37
CA ASN A 256 8.79 21.45 -6.75
C ASN A 256 7.37 20.93 -6.89
N ASN A 257 6.56 21.52 -7.79
CA ASN A 257 5.15 21.14 -8.01
C ASN A 257 4.32 21.04 -6.71
N ASN A 258 4.43 22.04 -5.81
CA ASN A 258 3.78 22.08 -4.50
C ASN A 258 4.25 21.06 -3.46
N ASN A 259 5.28 20.27 -3.77
CA ASN A 259 5.92 19.35 -2.81
C ASN A 259 7.24 19.91 -2.30
N ILE A 260 7.50 19.75 -1.01
CA ILE A 260 8.81 20.06 -0.40
C ILE A 260 9.69 18.83 -0.52
N ASN A 261 10.70 18.91 -1.38
CA ASN A 261 11.71 17.87 -1.54
C ASN A 261 12.92 18.19 -0.65
N THR A 262 13.30 17.27 0.22
CA THR A 262 14.55 17.35 0.97
C THR A 262 15.69 16.83 0.10
N ILE A 263 16.70 17.67 -0.13
CA ILE A 263 17.91 17.32 -0.88
C ILE A 263 19.07 17.18 0.08
N LEU A 264 19.72 16.02 0.02
CA LEU A 264 20.96 15.72 0.73
C LEU A 264 22.07 15.65 -0.31
N HIS A 265 23.05 16.53 -0.22
CA HIS A 265 24.17 16.57 -1.14
C HIS A 265 25.48 16.34 -0.38
N PHE A 266 26.22 15.34 -0.85
CA PHE A 266 27.53 14.96 -0.36
C PHE A 266 28.56 15.39 -1.42
N ASP A 267 29.30 16.46 -1.11
CA ASP A 267 30.42 16.98 -1.91
C ASP A 267 31.53 15.91 -2.03
N ASP A 268 32.39 16.01 -3.03
CA ASP A 268 33.44 15.04 -3.37
C ASP A 268 34.87 15.54 -3.10
N LYS A 269 35.02 16.70 -2.44
CA LYS A 269 36.32 17.23 -1.96
C LYS A 269 37.10 16.20 -1.16
N THR A 270 36.43 15.52 -0.23
CA THR A 270 37.02 14.41 0.53
C THR A 270 36.41 13.07 0.09
N ILE A 271 37.25 12.21 -0.51
CA ILE A 271 36.93 10.82 -0.90
C ILE A 271 37.47 9.83 0.14
N ASP A 272 37.08 8.55 0.02
CA ASP A 272 37.46 7.47 0.94
C ASP A 272 37.10 7.76 2.40
N GLN A 273 36.08 8.60 2.60
CA GLN A 273 35.51 8.94 3.89
C GLN A 273 34.02 8.66 3.92
N LYS A 274 33.55 8.23 5.08
CA LYS A 274 32.16 7.85 5.33
C LYS A 274 31.41 9.07 5.85
N LYS A 275 30.52 9.61 5.03
CA LYS A 275 29.66 10.76 5.36
C LYS A 275 28.27 10.27 5.74
N GLN A 276 27.64 10.87 6.75
CA GLN A 276 26.39 10.36 7.32
C GLN A 276 25.41 11.49 7.64
N VAL A 277 24.13 11.20 7.45
CA VAL A 277 23.01 12.00 7.94
C VAL A 277 22.00 11.11 8.65
N TYR A 278 21.14 11.70 9.48
CA TYR A 278 20.03 11.01 10.12
C TYR A 278 18.76 11.86 10.06
N SER A 279 17.59 11.22 10.06
CA SER A 279 16.30 11.91 10.04
C SER A 279 15.91 12.48 11.42
N GLN A 280 14.82 13.23 11.48
CA GLN A 280 14.07 13.41 12.73
C GLN A 280 13.58 12.06 13.31
N VAL A 281 13.11 12.11 14.55
CA VAL A 281 12.49 10.96 15.23
C VAL A 281 11.31 10.42 14.42
N LEU A 282 11.32 9.12 14.21
CA LEU A 282 10.27 8.35 13.56
C LEU A 282 9.38 7.69 14.62
N ASP A 283 8.07 7.75 14.41
CA ASP A 283 7.07 7.18 15.31
C ASP A 283 7.05 5.65 15.18
N LYS A 284 7.48 4.95 16.23
CA LYS A 284 7.56 3.48 16.26
C LYS A 284 6.21 2.78 16.05
N PHE A 285 5.08 3.48 16.24
CA PHE A 285 3.74 2.91 16.06
C PHE A 285 3.17 3.10 14.66
N LYS A 286 3.90 3.77 13.76
CA LYS A 286 3.47 4.03 12.38
C LYS A 286 4.32 3.29 11.36
N THR A 287 3.76 3.12 10.18
CA THR A 287 4.48 2.79 8.96
C THR A 287 5.01 4.06 8.34
N HIS A 288 6.31 4.09 8.08
CA HIS A 288 6.98 5.17 7.36
C HIS A 288 7.30 4.71 5.95
N HIS A 289 6.82 5.43 4.95
CA HIS A 289 7.16 5.16 3.55
C HIS A 289 7.81 6.39 2.94
N ILE A 290 9.07 6.24 2.54
CA ILE A 290 9.90 7.31 2.00
C ILE A 290 10.25 6.96 0.56
N LYS A 291 9.97 7.86 -0.37
CA LYS A 291 10.41 7.74 -1.76
C LYS A 291 11.60 8.63 -2.00
N MET A 292 12.66 8.08 -2.58
CA MET A 292 13.92 8.79 -2.77
C MET A 292 14.51 8.53 -4.15
N LYS A 293 15.13 9.54 -4.76
CA LYS A 293 16.00 9.41 -5.92
C LYS A 293 17.45 9.61 -5.52
N ILE A 294 18.34 8.87 -6.17
CA ILE A 294 19.79 8.95 -5.95
C ILE A 294 20.45 9.31 -7.27
N ASN A 295 21.42 10.23 -7.23
CA ASN A 295 22.27 10.58 -8.36
C ASN A 295 23.73 10.53 -7.90
N PHE A 296 24.49 9.64 -8.54
CA PHE A 296 25.92 9.44 -8.29
C PHE A 296 26.84 10.05 -9.35
N ASN A 297 26.28 10.85 -10.27
CA ASN A 297 26.98 11.49 -11.37
C ASN A 297 27.82 10.52 -12.24
N GLY A 298 27.35 9.29 -12.39
CA GLY A 298 27.85 8.32 -13.38
C GLY A 298 28.58 7.11 -12.79
N ASN A 299 28.77 7.04 -11.47
CA ASN A 299 29.34 5.85 -10.83
C ASN A 299 28.45 5.30 -9.72
N ASN A 300 27.72 4.26 -10.07
CA ASN A 300 26.70 3.62 -9.25
C ASN A 300 27.27 2.48 -8.37
N LYS A 301 28.60 2.30 -8.32
CA LYS A 301 29.31 1.35 -7.45
C LYS A 301 30.00 2.07 -6.29
N GLN A 302 29.20 2.71 -5.46
CA GLN A 302 29.64 3.40 -4.25
C GLN A 302 28.93 2.78 -3.05
N ILE A 303 29.48 2.91 -1.85
CA ILE A 303 28.86 2.29 -0.68
C ILE A 303 27.72 3.20 -0.19
N ILE A 304 26.47 2.76 -0.40
CA ILE A 304 25.27 3.39 0.19
C ILE A 304 24.62 2.43 1.17
N ARG A 305 24.36 2.96 2.36
CA ARG A 305 23.64 2.25 3.39
C ARG A 305 22.51 3.09 3.97
N PHE A 306 21.34 2.46 4.09
CA PHE A 306 20.24 2.94 4.91
C PHE A 306 20.21 2.13 6.21
N ALA A 307 20.02 2.80 7.34
CA ALA A 307 20.02 2.14 8.63
C ALA A 307 18.90 2.68 9.52
N ILE A 308 18.30 1.81 10.32
CA ILE A 308 17.43 2.21 11.42
C ILE A 308 18.31 2.30 12.67
N LEU A 309 18.31 3.47 13.29
CA LEU A 309 19.21 3.83 14.38
C LEU A 309 18.46 4.06 15.67
N ASP A 310 19.11 3.72 16.78
CA ASP A 310 18.83 4.33 18.06
C ASP A 310 19.37 5.77 18.06
N SER A 311 18.61 6.71 18.64
CA SER A 311 19.01 8.12 18.71
C SER A 311 20.35 8.37 19.42
N GLN A 312 20.75 7.52 20.37
CA GLN A 312 22.07 7.60 21.03
C GLN A 312 23.21 7.24 20.08
N ASN A 313 22.91 6.48 19.01
CA ASN A 313 23.88 5.97 18.05
C ASN A 313 23.95 6.82 16.76
N LYS A 314 23.26 7.97 16.69
CA LYS A 314 23.16 8.81 15.48
C LYS A 314 24.51 9.32 14.92
N ASP A 315 25.51 9.44 15.80
CA ASP A 315 26.88 9.86 15.47
C ASP A 315 27.89 8.70 15.45
N SER A 316 27.40 7.46 15.58
CA SER A 316 28.21 6.24 15.50
C SER A 316 28.25 5.66 14.08
N GLY A 317 29.14 4.71 13.83
CA GLY A 317 29.17 4.02 12.54
C GLY A 317 27.97 3.10 12.34
N TYR A 318 27.19 3.30 11.26
CA TYR A 318 25.97 2.50 11.00
C TYR A 318 26.21 1.03 10.60
N CYS A 319 27.42 0.47 10.75
CA CYS A 319 27.66 -0.95 10.44
C CYS A 319 27.05 -1.92 11.44
N GLY A 320 26.92 -1.53 12.72
CA GLY A 320 26.37 -2.37 13.80
C GLY A 320 24.88 -2.19 14.04
N GLN A 321 24.19 -1.44 13.18
CA GLN A 321 22.77 -1.11 13.31
C GLN A 321 21.94 -1.97 12.35
N ASN A 322 20.61 -1.94 12.46
CA ASN A 322 19.72 -2.53 11.45
C ASN A 322 19.95 -1.83 10.11
N ASN A 323 20.62 -2.46 9.14
CA ASN A 323 21.00 -1.74 7.93
C ASN A 323 20.91 -2.56 6.65
N ILE A 324 20.45 -1.90 5.60
CA ILE A 324 20.44 -2.38 4.22
C ILE A 324 21.49 -1.60 3.43
N LEU A 325 22.38 -2.34 2.77
CA LEU A 325 23.36 -1.85 1.81
C LEU A 325 22.76 -1.95 0.40
N ILE A 326 22.59 -0.82 -0.27
CA ILE A 326 21.99 -0.74 -1.61
C ILE A 326 22.99 -1.03 -2.71
N THR A 327 24.24 -0.67 -2.46
CA THR A 327 25.34 -0.96 -3.36
C THR A 327 26.64 -0.87 -2.58
N ASP A 328 27.62 -1.68 -2.95
CA ASP A 328 28.99 -1.64 -2.48
C ASP A 328 29.95 -1.35 -3.65
N ILE A 329 31.26 -1.48 -3.41
CA ILE A 329 32.27 -1.30 -4.45
C ILE A 329 32.19 -2.34 -5.58
N SER A 330 31.58 -3.49 -5.31
CA SER A 330 31.34 -4.56 -6.27
C SER A 330 29.96 -4.43 -6.95
N GLY A 331 29.10 -3.54 -6.46
CA GLY A 331 27.73 -3.36 -6.90
C GLY A 331 26.69 -4.23 -6.17
N LYS A 332 27.06 -4.95 -5.11
CA LYS A 332 26.18 -5.88 -4.39
C LYS A 332 25.26 -5.21 -3.39
N CYS A 333 24.06 -5.77 -3.23
CA CYS A 333 23.12 -5.44 -2.17
C CYS A 333 23.21 -6.43 -1.02
N GLU A 334 23.22 -5.96 0.23
CA GLU A 334 23.31 -6.80 1.43
C GLU A 334 22.48 -6.22 2.58
N SER A 335 22.30 -6.98 3.65
CA SER A 335 21.71 -6.47 4.88
C SER A 335 22.39 -7.07 6.10
N ASN A 336 22.48 -6.30 7.19
CA ASN A 336 23.25 -6.66 8.38
C ASN A 336 22.53 -6.31 9.68
N ASN A 337 22.79 -7.12 10.72
CA ASN A 337 22.28 -7.01 12.10
C ASN A 337 20.74 -7.00 12.23
N GLY A 338 20.04 -7.56 11.25
CA GLY A 338 18.62 -7.90 11.37
C GLY A 338 18.46 -9.29 11.95
N ILE A 339 17.20 -9.64 12.25
CA ILE A 339 16.85 -11.01 12.62
C ILE A 339 16.97 -11.93 11.39
N SER A 340 16.54 -11.44 10.23
CA SER A 340 16.65 -12.15 8.94
C SER A 340 16.64 -11.16 7.77
N PHE A 341 17.04 -11.65 6.60
CA PHE A 341 17.13 -10.90 5.35
C PHE A 341 16.68 -11.78 4.19
N ASP A 342 15.86 -11.21 3.32
CA ASP A 342 15.47 -11.78 2.03
C ASP A 342 15.70 -10.76 0.92
N LYS A 343 16.23 -11.22 -0.22
CA LYS A 343 16.45 -10.40 -1.40
C LYS A 343 15.92 -11.13 -2.63
N GLN A 344 15.12 -10.42 -3.40
CA GLN A 344 14.56 -10.90 -4.65
C GLN A 344 14.99 -9.97 -5.81
N GLY A 345 15.23 -10.57 -6.96
CA GLY A 345 15.61 -9.84 -8.18
C GLY A 345 17.08 -9.45 -8.27
N GLN A 346 17.37 -8.44 -9.09
CA GLN A 346 18.74 -8.02 -9.43
C GLN A 346 19.34 -7.09 -8.36
N ASP A 347 20.66 -6.88 -8.39
CA ASP A 347 21.28 -5.81 -7.59
C ASP A 347 20.92 -4.43 -8.14
N PHE A 348 20.69 -3.43 -7.28
CA PHE A 348 20.38 -2.06 -7.74
C PHE A 348 21.44 -1.51 -8.72
N SER A 349 22.71 -1.83 -8.51
CA SER A 349 23.80 -1.38 -9.38
C SER A 349 23.71 -1.86 -10.84
N SER A 350 22.93 -2.91 -11.15
CA SER A 350 22.81 -3.40 -12.54
C SER A 350 21.86 -2.56 -13.39
N PHE A 351 20.91 -1.85 -12.79
CA PHE A 351 19.84 -1.17 -13.51
C PHE A 351 19.56 0.27 -13.05
N MET A 352 20.02 0.68 -11.86
CA MET A 352 19.67 2.00 -11.34
C MET A 352 20.23 3.13 -12.20
N GLN A 353 19.39 4.12 -12.47
CA GLN A 353 19.71 5.31 -13.26
C GLN A 353 19.58 6.57 -12.42
N ASN A 354 20.57 7.46 -12.53
CA ASN A 354 20.61 8.75 -11.84
C ASN A 354 19.32 9.54 -12.07
N ASP A 355 18.73 10.06 -10.98
CA ASP A 355 17.50 10.88 -10.97
C ASP A 355 16.26 10.24 -11.65
N LYS A 356 16.31 8.93 -11.95
CA LYS A 356 15.21 8.19 -12.57
C LYS A 356 14.69 7.09 -11.66
N THR A 357 15.56 6.24 -11.12
CA THR A 357 15.16 5.16 -10.22
C THR A 357 14.66 5.72 -8.90
N ILE A 358 13.45 5.33 -8.52
CA ILE A 358 12.82 5.69 -7.26
C ILE A 358 13.01 4.53 -6.28
N PHE A 359 13.62 4.81 -5.14
CA PHE A 359 13.80 3.88 -4.03
C PHE A 359 12.67 4.11 -3.03
N ASN A 360 11.86 3.07 -2.83
CA ASN A 360 10.82 3.01 -1.82
C ASN A 360 11.41 2.40 -0.56
N ILE A 361 11.52 3.17 0.51
CA ILE A 361 12.02 2.74 1.81
C ILE A 361 10.82 2.65 2.75
N VAL A 362 10.50 1.44 3.21
CA VAL A 362 9.35 1.19 4.08
C VAL A 362 9.83 0.68 5.44
N ILE A 363 9.42 1.35 6.51
CA ILE A 363 9.79 1.02 7.88
C ILE A 363 8.50 0.87 8.70
N ASN A 364 8.30 -0.28 9.33
CA ASN A 364 7.27 -0.46 10.35
C ASN A 364 7.89 -1.19 11.55
N TYR A 365 8.13 -0.46 12.63
CA TYR A 365 8.83 -1.00 13.78
C TYR A 365 8.02 -2.09 14.49
N SER A 366 6.71 -1.90 14.70
CA SER A 366 5.83 -2.90 15.33
C SER A 366 5.76 -4.22 14.57
N LYS A 367 5.76 -4.16 13.23
CA LYS A 367 5.79 -5.34 12.34
C LYS A 367 7.20 -5.87 12.07
N LYS A 368 8.23 -5.29 12.71
CA LYS A 368 9.66 -5.61 12.50
C LYS A 368 10.09 -5.51 11.03
N LEU A 369 9.53 -4.55 10.29
CA LEU A 369 9.67 -4.44 8.84
C LEU A 369 10.64 -3.32 8.44
N PHE A 370 11.66 -3.63 7.66
CA PHE A 370 12.49 -2.65 6.96
C PHE A 370 12.74 -3.11 5.52
N GLN A 371 12.18 -2.41 4.54
CA GLN A 371 12.22 -2.81 3.14
C GLN A 371 12.77 -1.71 2.27
N ILE A 372 13.48 -2.09 1.21
CA ILE A 372 13.87 -1.18 0.12
C ILE A 372 13.65 -1.86 -1.22
N TYR A 373 12.91 -1.19 -2.11
CA TYR A 373 12.60 -1.68 -3.45
C TYR A 373 12.44 -0.53 -4.45
N ASP A 374 12.57 -0.79 -5.75
CA ASP A 374 12.21 0.17 -6.81
C ASP A 374 10.75 0.05 -7.26
N ASP A 375 10.22 1.06 -7.96
CA ASP A 375 8.82 1.09 -8.41
C ASP A 375 8.42 -0.12 -9.29
N GLU A 376 9.36 -0.67 -10.06
CA GLU A 376 9.14 -1.84 -10.91
C GLU A 376 9.44 -3.16 -10.16
N LYS A 377 9.90 -3.07 -8.90
CA LYS A 377 10.34 -4.19 -8.05
C LYS A 377 11.37 -5.10 -8.74
N ILE A 378 12.24 -4.52 -9.56
CA ILE A 378 13.39 -5.24 -10.15
C ILE A 378 14.34 -5.72 -9.06
N CYS A 379 14.51 -4.92 -8.01
CA CYS A 379 15.15 -5.31 -6.75
C CYS A 379 14.17 -5.11 -5.59
N TYR A 380 14.08 -6.12 -4.75
CA TYR A 380 13.31 -6.05 -3.51
C TYR A 380 14.13 -6.64 -2.37
N ILE A 381 14.35 -5.84 -1.34
CA ILE A 381 15.06 -6.22 -0.13
C ILE A 381 14.11 -6.13 1.06
N ASN A 382 14.03 -7.21 1.83
CA ASN A 382 13.29 -7.27 3.08
C ASN A 382 14.22 -7.63 4.24
N HIS A 383 14.31 -6.74 5.22
CA HIS A 383 15.10 -6.89 6.43
C HIS A 383 14.17 -6.93 7.64
N VAL A 384 14.27 -7.99 8.43
CA VAL A 384 13.51 -8.09 9.68
C VAL A 384 14.27 -7.35 10.79
N ILE A 385 13.67 -6.29 11.31
CA ILE A 385 14.28 -5.42 12.32
C ILE A 385 14.59 -6.20 13.58
N ASN A 386 15.86 -6.15 14.00
CA ASN A 386 16.26 -6.48 15.35
C ASN A 386 15.95 -5.30 16.27
N GLN A 387 14.84 -5.39 17.00
CA GLN A 387 14.34 -4.32 17.85
C GLN A 387 15.24 -4.05 19.07
N ASP A 388 16.06 -5.02 19.49
CA ASP A 388 16.96 -4.91 20.65
C ASP A 388 18.06 -3.84 20.45
N LEU A 389 18.31 -3.47 19.19
CA LEU A 389 19.25 -2.42 18.80
C LEU A 389 18.67 -1.00 18.95
N ILE A 390 17.37 -0.85 19.22
CA ILE A 390 16.67 0.44 19.29
C ILE A 390 15.97 0.57 20.66
N LYS A 391 16.63 1.22 21.61
CA LYS A 391 16.17 1.41 23.00
C LYS A 391 15.35 2.69 23.15
N GLU A 392 15.85 3.79 22.61
CA GLU A 392 15.26 5.13 22.68
C GLU A 392 14.53 5.46 21.37
N ASP A 393 14.54 6.73 20.96
CA ASP A 393 13.96 7.18 19.70
C ASP A 393 14.56 6.50 18.47
N MET A 394 13.69 6.18 17.50
CA MET A 394 14.05 5.55 16.23
C MET A 394 14.33 6.60 15.17
N LEU A 395 15.46 6.51 14.47
CA LEU A 395 15.84 7.40 13.36
C LEU A 395 16.13 6.59 12.08
N LEU A 396 15.99 7.22 10.91
CA LEU A 396 16.56 6.73 9.66
C LEU A 396 17.93 7.38 9.42
N GLY A 397 18.98 6.57 9.35
CA GLY A 397 20.33 6.96 8.96
C GLY A 397 20.60 6.68 7.48
N ILE A 398 21.34 7.58 6.83
CA ILE A 398 21.88 7.40 5.49
C ILE A 398 23.39 7.59 5.56
N ARG A 399 24.13 6.62 5.07
CA ARG A 399 25.59 6.66 4.98
C ARG A 399 26.04 6.50 3.54
N CYS A 400 26.89 7.42 3.12
CA CYS A 400 27.54 7.43 1.82
C CYS A 400 29.05 7.31 2.02
N PHE A 401 29.71 6.49 1.21
CA PHE A 401 31.17 6.44 1.10
C PHE A 401 31.55 6.47 -0.38
N GLN A 402 32.24 7.55 -0.75
CA GLN A 402 32.58 7.92 -2.11
C GLN A 402 34.03 7.54 -2.39
N ASN A 403 34.25 6.57 -3.28
CA ASN A 403 35.60 6.14 -3.70
C ASN A 403 36.12 6.94 -4.90
N HIS A 404 35.26 7.80 -5.44
CA HIS A 404 35.50 8.54 -6.67
C HIS A 404 35.13 9.99 -6.43
N LYS A 405 35.78 10.89 -7.17
CA LYS A 405 35.50 12.33 -7.15
C LYS A 405 34.23 12.63 -7.94
N PHE A 406 33.11 12.17 -7.41
CA PHE A 406 31.78 12.46 -7.88
C PHE A 406 30.89 12.75 -6.68
N PRO A 407 30.19 13.90 -6.65
CA PRO A 407 29.28 14.19 -5.57
C PRO A 407 28.08 13.24 -5.64
N ALA A 408 27.51 12.92 -4.48
CA ALA A 408 26.30 12.13 -4.37
C ALA A 408 25.13 13.01 -3.94
N LYS A 409 24.01 12.92 -4.65
CA LYS A 409 22.78 13.65 -4.35
C LYS A 409 21.65 12.68 -4.08
N PHE A 410 20.95 12.90 -2.98
CA PHE A 410 19.74 12.18 -2.59
C PHE A 410 18.60 13.17 -2.56
N THR A 411 17.49 12.84 -3.20
CA THR A 411 16.29 13.68 -3.24
C THR A 411 15.15 12.88 -2.64
N VAL A 412 14.68 13.28 -1.46
CA VAL A 412 13.43 12.77 -0.88
C VAL A 412 12.29 13.41 -1.67
N LEU A 413 11.49 12.57 -2.32
CA LEU A 413 10.35 13.00 -3.14
C LEU A 413 9.08 13.08 -2.31
N GLU A 414 8.85 12.05 -1.51
CA GLU A 414 7.61 11.86 -0.75
C GLU A 414 7.94 11.19 0.59
N TYR A 415 7.23 11.58 1.63
CA TYR A 415 7.25 10.93 2.93
C TYR A 415 5.84 10.82 3.49
N PHE A 416 5.44 9.57 3.73
CA PHE A 416 4.14 9.20 4.24
C PHE A 416 4.27 8.51 5.59
N THR A 417 3.29 8.74 6.46
CA THR A 417 3.15 8.05 7.73
C THR A 417 1.71 7.54 7.90
N TYR A 418 1.53 6.25 8.16
CA TYR A 418 0.21 5.64 8.32
C TYR A 418 0.19 4.44 9.28
#